data_AF-D2PC05-F1
#
_entry.id   AF-D2PC05-F1
#
_cell.length_a   1.000
_cell.length_b   1.000
_cell.length_c   1.000
_cell.angle_alpha   90.00
_cell.angle_beta   90.00
_cell.angle_gamma   90.00
#
_symmetry.space_group_name_H-M   'P 1'
#
loop_
_entity.id
_entity.type
_entity.pdbx_description
1 polymer ?
#
loop_
_entity_poly.entity_id
_entity_poly.type
_entity_poly.pdbx_seq_one_letter_code
_entity_poly.pdbx_strand_id
1 'polypeptide(L)'
;MDWELSLFNILLVVTIYEGFHGYLFYKSKEVRKEGKVSVRVLDISEENAITLNSLFFRDSVVFLSDKLNDRILRHEEGHTKQFNYIYAFLLAVAALLPLSNFIAIPAVLLGKFLLWKMERDADLYAYTKYNIKYESVAERPKSKIDRIKAWLFDTHPPDYIRTKEEYYEKKNSLIKLLLNDLLS
;
A
#
# COMPACT_ATOMS: atom_id res chain seq x y z
N MET A 1 -10.58 -13.16 29.19
CA MET A 1 -9.87 -12.69 27.99
C MET A 1 -8.46 -13.24 28.08
N ASP A 2 -8.04 -14.06 27.11
CA ASP A 2 -6.69 -14.63 27.11
C ASP A 2 -5.71 -13.58 26.57
N TRP A 3 -5.31 -12.69 27.47
CA TRP A 3 -4.38 -11.61 27.17
C TRP A 3 -3.03 -12.14 26.70
N GLU A 4 -2.62 -13.33 27.16
CA GLU A 4 -1.36 -13.97 26.78
C GLU A 4 -1.40 -14.37 25.30
N LEU A 5 -2.50 -14.98 24.86
CA LEU A 5 -2.68 -15.35 23.45
C LEU A 5 -2.75 -14.11 22.53
N SER A 6 -3.47 -13.06 22.91
CA SER A 6 -3.51 -11.81 22.14
C SER A 6 -2.14 -11.14 22.04
N LEU A 7 -1.38 -11.08 23.15
CA LEU A 7 -0.02 -10.53 23.17
C LEU A 7 0.95 -11.37 22.33
N PHE A 8 0.85 -12.70 22.42
CA PHE A 8 1.64 -13.61 21.60
C PHE A 8 1.39 -13.39 20.11
N ASN A 9 0.12 -13.28 19.70
CA ASN A 9 -0.24 -13.04 18.30
C ASN A 9 0.25 -11.67 17.80
N ILE A 10 0.12 -10.62 18.62
CA ILE A 10 0.67 -9.30 18.32
C ILE A 10 2.18 -9.39 18.09
N LEU A 11 2.92 -10.01 19.03
CA LEU A 11 4.36 -10.14 18.95
C LEU A 11 4.78 -10.91 17.70
N LEU A 12 4.10 -12.02 17.39
CA LEU A 12 4.37 -12.84 16.22
C LEU A 12 4.19 -12.04 14.92
N VAL A 13 3.05 -11.38 14.76
CA VAL A 13 2.72 -10.61 13.54
C VAL A 13 3.67 -9.44 13.36
N VAL A 14 3.96 -8.67 14.41
CA VAL A 14 4.91 -7.55 14.36
C VAL A 14 6.32 -8.04 14.03
N THR A 15 6.76 -9.15 14.64
CA THR A 15 8.08 -9.72 14.37
C THR A 15 8.24 -10.17 12.92
N ILE A 16 7.23 -10.83 12.35
CA ILE A 16 7.24 -11.22 10.93
C ILE A 16 7.27 -9.98 10.03
N TYR A 17 6.41 -9.00 10.31
CA TYR A 17 6.30 -7.78 9.51
C TYR A 17 7.60 -6.97 9.53
N GLU A 18 8.19 -6.75 10.71
CA GLU A 18 9.50 -6.09 10.85
C GLU A 18 10.65 -6.92 10.29
N GLY A 19 10.60 -8.25 10.44
CA GLY A 19 11.58 -9.15 9.86
C GLY A 19 11.66 -9.02 8.35
N PHE A 20 10.52 -8.94 7.67
CA PHE A 20 10.45 -8.71 6.22
C PHE A 20 11.05 -7.35 5.83
N HIS A 21 10.69 -6.28 6.55
CA HIS A 21 11.21 -4.94 6.26
C HIS A 21 12.71 -4.83 6.56
N GLY A 22 13.16 -5.42 7.66
CA GLY A 22 14.58 -5.52 8.01
C GLY A 22 15.35 -6.30 6.96
N TYR A 23 14.81 -7.41 6.47
CA TYR A 23 15.42 -8.17 5.37
C TYR A 23 15.63 -7.28 4.13
N LEU A 24 14.60 -6.57 3.66
CA LEU A 24 14.71 -5.65 2.52
C LEU A 24 15.72 -4.52 2.78
N PHE A 25 15.72 -3.95 3.99
CA PHE A 25 16.65 -2.89 4.35
C PHE A 25 18.11 -3.37 4.32
N TYR A 26 18.42 -4.49 4.96
CA TYR A 26 19.78 -5.01 5.07
C TYR A 26 20.30 -5.64 3.77
N LYS A 27 19.42 -6.15 2.90
CA LYS A 27 19.80 -6.68 1.59
C LYS A 27 19.94 -5.61 0.52
N SER A 28 19.28 -4.48 0.68
CA SER A 28 19.42 -3.36 -0.25
C SER A 28 20.61 -2.45 0.11
N LYS A 29 21.20 -1.83 -0.90
CA LYS A 29 22.27 -0.84 -0.75
C LYS A 29 21.70 0.57 -0.89
N GLU A 30 21.99 1.46 0.05
CA GLU A 30 21.67 2.89 -0.12
C GLU A 30 22.50 3.47 -1.27
N VAL A 31 21.83 4.12 -2.21
CA VAL A 31 22.46 4.74 -3.38
C VAL A 31 22.38 6.27 -3.34
N ARG A 32 21.32 6.82 -2.75
CA ARG A 32 21.19 8.27 -2.52
C ARG A 32 20.23 8.56 -1.37
N LYS A 33 20.27 9.80 -0.87
CA LYS A 33 19.35 10.30 0.14
C LYS A 33 18.70 11.60 -0.33
N GLU A 34 17.38 11.65 -0.29
CA GLU A 34 16.57 12.82 -0.66
C GLU A 34 15.87 13.39 0.57
N GLY A 35 16.48 14.40 1.18
CA GLY A 35 16.03 14.93 2.47
C GLY A 35 16.10 13.86 3.56
N LYS A 36 14.93 13.39 4.01
CA LYS A 36 14.82 12.30 5.00
C LYS A 36 14.73 10.92 4.37
N VAL A 37 14.40 10.81 3.08
CA VAL A 37 14.17 9.53 2.41
C VAL A 37 15.48 8.90 1.95
N SER A 38 15.78 7.70 2.45
CA SER A 38 16.85 6.83 1.97
C SER A 38 16.38 6.08 0.73
N VAL A 39 17.04 6.29 -0.40
CA VAL A 39 16.79 5.56 -1.65
C VAL A 39 17.79 4.42 -1.74
N ARG A 40 17.28 3.20 -1.80
CA ARG A 40 18.06 1.97 -1.74
C ARG A 40 17.75 1.08 -2.95
N VAL A 41 18.67 0.21 -3.32
CA VAL A 41 18.54 -0.72 -4.46
C VAL A 41 18.82 -2.14 -3.98
N LEU A 42 17.89 -3.06 -4.27
CA LEU A 42 18.06 -4.50 -4.08
C LEU A 42 18.46 -5.23 -5.37
N ASP A 43 18.03 -4.70 -6.53
CA ASP A 43 18.29 -5.23 -7.88
C ASP A 43 17.98 -6.72 -8.06
N ILE A 44 16.69 -7.04 -8.10
CA ILE A 44 16.14 -8.35 -8.48
C ILE A 44 15.46 -8.30 -9.86
N SER A 45 15.82 -7.31 -10.69
CA SER A 45 15.30 -7.10 -12.04
C SER A 45 13.78 -6.85 -12.14
N GLU A 46 13.16 -6.29 -11.09
CA GLU A 46 11.75 -5.87 -11.12
C GLU A 46 11.65 -4.34 -11.18
N GLU A 47 10.91 -3.80 -12.16
CA GLU A 47 10.70 -2.35 -12.31
C GLU A 47 9.63 -1.85 -11.33
N ASN A 48 9.98 -1.85 -10.05
CA ASN A 48 9.12 -1.46 -8.96
C ASN A 48 9.94 -0.96 -7.76
N ALA A 49 9.28 -0.38 -6.77
CA ALA A 49 9.90 -0.03 -5.50
C ALA A 49 8.96 -0.32 -4.33
N ILE A 50 9.54 -0.46 -3.14
CA ILE A 50 8.82 -0.72 -1.91
C ILE A 50 9.22 0.32 -0.87
N THR A 51 8.24 1.09 -0.40
CA THR A 51 8.40 1.88 0.83
C THR A 51 8.40 0.95 2.04
N LEU A 52 9.44 1.07 2.87
CA LEU A 52 9.54 0.31 4.10
C LEU A 52 8.63 0.94 5.16
N ASN A 53 7.39 0.47 5.27
CA ASN A 53 6.42 0.89 6.30
C ASN A 53 6.72 0.25 7.68
N SER A 54 7.98 0.30 8.11
CA SER A 54 8.51 -0.22 9.37
C SER A 54 8.57 0.86 10.45
N LEU A 55 8.64 0.47 11.73
CA LEU A 55 8.95 1.37 12.84
C LEU A 55 10.41 1.85 12.82
N PHE A 56 11.33 1.01 12.36
CA PHE A 56 12.77 1.28 12.38
C PHE A 56 13.29 1.85 11.05
N PHE A 57 12.64 1.53 9.93
CA PHE A 57 13.14 1.84 8.58
C PHE A 57 12.21 2.75 7.76
N ARG A 58 11.25 3.43 8.40
CA ARG A 58 10.10 4.15 7.82
C ARG A 58 10.37 5.09 6.65
N ASP A 59 11.54 5.72 6.63
CA ASP A 59 11.93 6.68 5.60
C ASP A 59 12.82 6.05 4.52
N SER A 60 12.61 4.78 4.19
CA SER A 60 13.40 4.08 3.16
C SER A 60 12.52 3.60 2.01
N VAL A 61 12.98 3.83 0.80
CA VAL A 61 12.39 3.30 -0.44
C VAL A 61 13.40 2.36 -1.08
N VAL A 62 13.00 1.11 -1.28
CA VAL A 62 13.83 0.05 -1.87
C VAL A 62 13.38 -0.19 -3.30
N PHE A 63 14.19 0.21 -4.27
CA PHE A 63 14.01 -0.15 -5.67
C PHE A 63 14.41 -1.61 -5.90
N LEU A 64 13.57 -2.32 -6.64
CA LEU A 64 13.76 -3.73 -6.99
C LEU A 64 14.53 -3.93 -8.30
N SER A 65 14.97 -2.85 -8.94
CA SER A 65 15.87 -2.82 -10.09
C SER A 65 16.89 -1.69 -9.93
N ASP A 66 17.97 -1.75 -10.71
CA ASP A 66 18.97 -0.69 -10.83
C ASP A 66 18.44 0.56 -11.56
N LYS A 67 17.34 0.44 -12.30
CA LYS A 67 16.66 1.54 -13.01
C LYS A 67 15.81 2.37 -12.05
N LEU A 68 16.43 3.41 -11.50
CA LEU A 68 15.72 4.39 -10.68
C LEU A 68 14.74 5.22 -11.52
N ASN A 69 13.46 5.04 -11.28
CA ASN A 69 12.38 5.80 -11.92
C ASN A 69 11.85 6.85 -10.95
N ASP A 70 12.01 8.14 -11.30
CA ASP A 70 11.59 9.24 -10.43
C ASP A 70 10.08 9.26 -10.19
N ARG A 71 9.26 8.82 -11.16
CA ARG A 71 7.79 8.72 -10.97
C ARG A 71 7.44 7.74 -9.86
N ILE A 72 8.06 6.55 -9.89
CA ILE A 72 7.92 5.54 -8.84
C ILE A 72 8.39 6.12 -7.52
N LEU A 73 9.55 6.79 -7.49
CA LEU A 73 10.06 7.40 -6.26
C LEU A 73 9.09 8.42 -5.64
N ARG A 74 8.44 9.28 -6.45
CA ARG A 74 7.49 10.27 -5.91
C ARG A 74 6.22 9.65 -5.37
N HIS A 75 5.77 8.53 -5.95
CA HIS A 75 4.68 7.73 -5.41
C HIS A 75 5.09 7.12 -4.05
N GLU A 76 6.22 6.43 -4.00
CA GLU A 76 6.75 5.82 -2.77
C GLU A 76 7.04 6.86 -1.67
N GLU A 77 7.54 8.04 -2.03
CA GLU A 77 7.70 9.16 -1.08
C GLU A 77 6.36 9.50 -0.40
N GLY A 78 5.24 9.38 -1.12
CA GLY A 78 3.89 9.55 -0.57
C GLY A 78 3.58 8.56 0.55
N HIS A 79 3.95 7.28 0.40
CA HIS A 79 3.78 6.28 1.45
C HIS A 79 4.57 6.62 2.72
N THR A 80 5.78 7.18 2.60
CA THR A 80 6.58 7.59 3.78
C THR A 80 5.88 8.66 4.64
N LYS A 81 4.96 9.45 4.06
CA LYS A 81 4.23 10.52 4.75
C LYS A 81 2.93 10.05 5.40
N GLN A 82 2.49 8.83 5.11
CA GLN A 82 1.24 8.31 5.62
C GLN A 82 1.39 7.87 7.07
N PHE A 83 0.28 7.88 7.81
CA PHE A 83 0.20 7.15 9.07
C PHE A 83 0.41 5.65 8.78
N ASN A 84 1.03 4.92 9.72
CA ASN A 84 1.34 3.51 9.50
C ASN A 84 0.08 2.65 9.73
N TYR A 85 -0.86 2.74 8.79
CA TYR A 85 -2.16 2.08 8.86
C TYR A 85 -2.04 0.56 8.90
N ILE A 86 -1.05 -0.01 8.20
CA ILE A 86 -0.78 -1.46 8.22
C ILE A 86 -0.46 -1.91 9.64
N TYR A 87 0.40 -1.17 10.34
CA TYR A 87 0.72 -1.47 11.74
C TYR A 87 -0.51 -1.44 12.65
N ALA A 88 -1.29 -0.37 12.61
CA ALA A 88 -2.50 -0.26 13.42
C ALA A 88 -3.50 -1.36 13.10
N PHE A 89 -3.65 -1.72 11.82
CA PHE A 89 -4.51 -2.80 11.36
C PHE A 89 -4.03 -4.17 11.86
N LEU A 90 -2.75 -4.49 11.71
CA LEU A 90 -2.17 -5.76 12.16
C LEU A 90 -2.31 -5.95 13.67
N LEU A 91 -2.04 -4.91 14.46
CA LEU A 91 -2.22 -4.93 15.91
C LEU A 91 -3.67 -5.18 16.30
N ALA A 92 -4.61 -4.46 15.68
CA ALA A 92 -6.04 -4.62 15.97
C ALA A 92 -6.54 -6.02 15.61
N VAL A 93 -6.17 -6.52 14.43
CA VAL A 93 -6.59 -7.84 13.95
C VAL A 93 -5.98 -8.95 14.80
N ALA A 94 -4.69 -8.89 15.13
CA ALA A 94 -4.04 -9.89 15.98
C ALA A 94 -4.63 -9.93 17.40
N ALA A 95 -5.02 -8.76 17.95
CA ALA A 95 -5.66 -8.67 19.26
C ALA A 95 -7.08 -9.26 19.27
N LEU A 96 -7.86 -9.01 18.22
CA LEU A 96 -9.30 -9.27 18.19
C LEU A 96 -9.68 -10.61 17.55
N LEU A 97 -8.89 -11.16 16.62
CA LEU A 97 -9.20 -12.43 15.95
C LEU A 97 -9.45 -13.59 16.93
N PRO A 98 -8.64 -13.77 18.00
CA PRO A 98 -8.88 -14.83 18.98
C PRO A 98 -10.22 -14.69 19.72
N LEU A 99 -10.81 -13.50 19.72
CA LEU A 99 -12.06 -13.23 20.43
C LEU A 99 -13.30 -13.62 19.60
N SER A 100 -13.22 -13.54 18.28
CA SER A 100 -14.34 -13.90 17.40
C SER A 100 -13.92 -14.08 15.95
N ASN A 101 -14.11 -15.28 15.40
CA ASN A 101 -13.90 -15.52 13.97
C ASN A 101 -14.89 -14.75 13.08
N PHE A 102 -16.02 -14.27 13.63
CA PHE A 102 -16.99 -13.46 12.89
C PHE A 102 -16.39 -12.13 12.42
N ILE A 103 -15.38 -11.61 13.13
CA ILE A 103 -14.72 -10.35 12.73
C ILE A 103 -13.72 -10.53 11.57
N ALA A 104 -13.39 -11.76 11.17
CA ALA A 104 -12.39 -12.02 10.13
C ALA A 104 -12.81 -11.44 8.77
N ILE A 105 -14.06 -11.65 8.34
CA ILE A 105 -14.55 -11.14 7.05
C ILE A 105 -14.56 -9.60 7.03
N PRO A 106 -15.17 -8.90 8.02
CA PRO A 106 -15.07 -7.44 8.11
C PRO A 106 -13.64 -6.92 8.16
N ALA A 107 -12.73 -7.60 8.88
CA ALA A 107 -11.33 -7.21 8.96
C ALA A 107 -10.64 -7.28 7.59
N VAL A 108 -10.85 -8.35 6.81
CA VAL A 108 -10.30 -8.47 5.45
C VAL A 108 -10.79 -7.33 4.55
N LEU A 109 -12.09 -7.02 4.58
CA LEU A 109 -12.65 -5.93 3.78
C LEU A 109 -12.11 -4.55 4.20
N LEU A 110 -11.94 -4.33 5.51
CA LEU A 110 -11.35 -3.10 6.04
C LEU A 110 -9.87 -2.98 5.64
N GLY A 111 -9.10 -4.05 5.78
CA GLY A 111 -7.70 -4.11 5.34
C GLY A 111 -7.56 -3.80 3.85
N LYS A 112 -8.44 -4.37 3.03
CA LYS A 112 -8.51 -4.08 1.60
C LYS A 112 -8.77 -2.59 1.31
N PHE A 113 -9.75 -2.00 1.98
CA PHE A 113 -10.05 -0.58 1.82
C PHE A 113 -8.90 0.32 2.29
N LEU A 114 -8.19 -0.07 3.36
CA LEU A 114 -7.01 0.64 3.84
C LEU A 114 -5.88 0.62 2.80
N LEU A 115 -5.61 -0.53 2.18
CA LEU A 115 -4.62 -0.62 1.09
C LEU A 115 -4.98 0.31 -0.07
N TRP A 116 -6.25 0.31 -0.50
CA TRP A 116 -6.71 1.24 -1.55
C TRP A 116 -6.52 2.71 -1.17
N LYS A 117 -6.80 3.04 0.09
CA LYS A 117 -6.64 4.40 0.61
C LYS A 117 -5.17 4.80 0.62
N MET A 118 -4.28 3.94 1.09
CA MET A 118 -2.84 4.20 1.12
C MET A 118 -2.29 4.46 -0.28
N GLU A 119 -2.64 3.61 -1.25
CA GLU A 119 -2.25 3.78 -2.66
C GLU A 119 -2.74 5.11 -3.22
N ARG A 120 -4.00 5.45 -3.00
CA ARG A 120 -4.56 6.72 -3.47
C ARG A 120 -3.94 7.92 -2.81
N ASP A 121 -3.68 7.87 -1.51
CA ASP A 121 -3.05 8.97 -0.80
C ASP A 121 -1.60 9.19 -1.31
N ALA A 122 -0.90 8.12 -1.72
CA ALA A 122 0.43 8.20 -2.33
C ALA A 122 0.35 8.79 -3.75
N ASP A 123 -0.58 8.34 -4.59
CA ASP A 123 -0.83 8.91 -5.91
C ASP A 123 -1.22 10.41 -5.83
N LEU A 124 -2.09 10.77 -4.88
CA LEU A 124 -2.47 12.17 -4.63
C LEU A 124 -1.28 13.00 -4.16
N TYR A 125 -0.39 12.44 -3.34
CA TYR A 125 0.84 13.14 -2.92
C TYR A 125 1.74 13.42 -4.12
N ALA A 126 2.02 12.40 -4.94
CA ALA A 126 2.82 12.55 -6.15
C ALA A 126 2.23 13.59 -7.10
N TYR A 127 0.91 13.56 -7.31
CA TYR A 127 0.21 14.52 -8.16
C TYR A 127 0.24 15.93 -7.59
N THR A 128 -0.12 16.12 -6.32
CA THR A 128 -0.24 17.47 -5.76
C THR A 128 1.10 18.16 -5.55
N LYS A 129 2.17 17.41 -5.26
CA LYS A 129 3.49 17.96 -4.99
C LYS A 129 4.37 18.06 -6.24
N TYR A 130 4.23 17.12 -7.18
CA TYR A 130 5.12 16.99 -8.34
C TYR A 130 4.40 17.00 -9.69
N ASN A 131 3.07 17.10 -9.72
CA ASN A 131 2.24 17.00 -10.92
C ASN A 131 2.46 15.68 -11.69
N ILE A 132 2.67 14.59 -10.95
CA ILE A 132 2.90 13.26 -11.49
C ILE A 132 1.65 12.40 -11.27
N LYS A 133 1.11 11.82 -12.34
CA LYS A 133 0.01 10.86 -12.31
C LYS A 133 0.51 9.45 -12.54
N TYR A 134 -0.24 8.49 -12.00
CA TYR A 134 -0.11 7.08 -12.32
C TYR A 134 -0.43 6.85 -13.80
N GLU A 135 0.38 6.04 -14.47
CA GLU A 135 0.22 5.66 -15.87
C GLU A 135 0.18 4.14 -15.97
N SER A 136 -0.78 3.63 -16.74
CA SER A 136 -0.90 2.21 -17.04
C SER A 136 -1.61 2.05 -18.37
N VAL A 137 -1.29 0.96 -19.07
CA VAL A 137 -1.95 0.54 -20.31
C VAL A 137 -3.16 -0.35 -20.05
N ALA A 138 -3.51 -0.60 -18.78
CA ALA A 138 -4.62 -1.45 -18.40
C ALA A 138 -5.96 -0.90 -18.93
N GLU A 139 -6.65 -1.70 -19.73
CA GLU A 139 -7.98 -1.38 -20.20
C GLU A 139 -9.05 -1.75 -19.18
N ARG A 140 -10.14 -0.97 -19.16
CA ARG A 140 -11.29 -1.27 -18.32
C ARG A 140 -12.00 -2.54 -18.79
N PRO A 141 -12.20 -3.56 -17.92
CA PRO A 141 -12.97 -4.75 -18.29
C PRO A 141 -14.42 -4.42 -18.69
N LYS A 142 -14.92 -5.10 -19.72
CA LYS A 142 -16.31 -4.95 -20.20
C LYS A 142 -17.33 -5.60 -19.25
N SER A 143 -16.95 -6.70 -18.61
CA SER A 143 -17.81 -7.47 -17.72
C SER A 143 -17.85 -6.87 -16.32
N LYS A 144 -19.06 -6.70 -15.76
CA LYS A 144 -19.23 -6.26 -14.37
C LYS A 144 -18.54 -7.20 -13.37
N ILE A 145 -18.55 -8.50 -13.62
CA ILE A 145 -17.92 -9.49 -12.75
C ILE A 145 -16.40 -9.28 -12.73
N ASP A 146 -15.79 -9.01 -13.88
CA ASP A 146 -14.33 -8.82 -13.94
C ASP A 146 -13.91 -7.47 -13.34
N ARG A 147 -14.75 -6.44 -13.41
CA ARG A 147 -14.56 -5.21 -12.63
C ARG A 147 -14.60 -5.47 -11.12
N ILE A 148 -15.55 -6.28 -10.64
CA ILE A 148 -15.61 -6.68 -9.22
C ILE A 148 -14.34 -7.43 -8.82
N LYS A 149 -13.87 -8.37 -9.65
CA LYS A 149 -12.63 -9.11 -9.42
C LYS A 149 -11.42 -8.18 -9.34
N ALA A 150 -11.29 -7.23 -10.27
CA ALA A 150 -10.19 -6.26 -10.27
C ALA A 150 -10.15 -5.50 -8.93
N TRP A 151 -11.29 -4.95 -8.49
CA TRP A 151 -11.35 -4.32 -7.17
C TRP A 151 -10.98 -5.29 -6.05
N LEU A 152 -11.59 -6.49 -5.99
CA LEU A 152 -11.40 -7.42 -4.87
C LEU A 152 -10.01 -8.07 -4.79
N PHE A 153 -9.36 -8.33 -5.92
CA PHE A 153 -8.10 -9.10 -5.96
C PHE A 153 -6.86 -8.24 -6.14
N ASP A 154 -6.95 -7.05 -6.76
CA ASP A 154 -5.78 -6.17 -6.94
C ASP A 154 -5.40 -5.48 -5.64
N THR A 155 -4.12 -5.44 -5.25
CA THR A 155 -3.69 -4.84 -3.97
C THR A 155 -4.01 -3.35 -3.85
N HIS A 156 -4.16 -2.67 -4.97
CA HIS A 156 -4.49 -1.26 -5.13
C HIS A 156 -5.86 -1.06 -5.82
N PRO A 157 -6.39 0.17 -5.93
CA PRO A 157 -7.52 0.43 -6.83
C PRO A 157 -7.13 0.01 -8.26
N PRO A 158 -8.06 -0.46 -9.11
CA PRO A 158 -7.71 -0.92 -10.45
C PRO A 158 -6.99 0.16 -11.26
N ASP A 159 -5.99 -0.23 -12.03
CA ASP A 159 -5.14 0.71 -12.77
C ASP A 159 -5.92 1.64 -13.70
N TYR A 160 -6.93 1.10 -14.40
CA TYR A 160 -7.82 1.88 -15.28
C TYR A 160 -8.68 2.90 -14.52
N ILE A 161 -8.78 2.81 -13.19
CA ILE A 161 -9.38 3.83 -12.33
C ILE A 161 -8.33 4.86 -11.92
N ARG A 162 -7.12 4.41 -11.56
CA ARG A 162 -5.99 5.28 -11.15
C ARG A 162 -5.54 6.25 -12.24
N THR A 163 -5.78 5.93 -13.52
CA THR A 163 -5.47 6.80 -14.67
C THR A 163 -6.52 7.87 -14.95
N LYS A 164 -7.71 7.82 -14.32
CA LYS A 164 -8.79 8.79 -14.56
C LYS A 164 -8.58 10.09 -13.80
N GLU A 165 -8.95 11.22 -14.40
CA GLU A 165 -8.92 12.54 -13.73
C GLU A 165 -9.71 12.56 -12.41
N GLU A 166 -10.90 11.94 -12.41
CA GLU A 166 -11.78 11.86 -11.24
C GLU A 166 -11.12 11.20 -10.02
N TYR A 167 -10.13 10.34 -10.23
CA TYR A 167 -9.37 9.69 -9.15
C TYR A 167 -8.58 10.70 -8.31
N TYR A 168 -8.05 11.74 -8.96
CA TYR A 168 -7.23 12.78 -8.34
C TYR A 168 -8.06 13.92 -7.73
N GLU A 169 -9.39 13.92 -7.92
CA GLU A 169 -10.28 14.88 -7.27
C GLU A 169 -10.56 14.46 -5.82
N LYS A 170 -10.03 15.22 -4.84
CA LYS A 170 -10.20 14.92 -3.39
C LYS A 170 -11.66 14.78 -2.93
N LYS A 171 -12.60 15.45 -3.61
CA LYS A 171 -14.05 15.36 -3.34
C LYS A 171 -14.64 13.98 -3.66
N ASN A 172 -14.01 13.20 -4.54
CA ASN A 172 -14.46 11.87 -4.88
C ASN A 172 -13.89 10.88 -3.85
N SER A 173 -14.74 10.07 -3.21
CA SER A 173 -14.29 9.00 -2.32
C SER A 173 -13.96 7.73 -3.12
N LEU A 174 -13.13 6.84 -2.57
CA LEU A 174 -12.88 5.52 -3.17
C LEU A 174 -14.17 4.70 -3.33
N ILE A 175 -15.09 4.81 -2.36
CA ILE A 175 -16.41 4.17 -2.43
C ILE A 175 -17.21 4.73 -3.60
N LYS A 176 -17.20 6.05 -3.81
CA LYS A 176 -17.87 6.68 -4.97
C LYS A 176 -17.28 6.17 -6.28
N LEU A 177 -15.95 6.08 -6.38
CA LEU A 177 -15.27 5.57 -7.58
C LEU A 177 -15.62 4.10 -7.85
N LEU A 178 -15.61 3.27 -6.81
CA LEU A 178 -16.03 1.87 -6.88
C LEU A 178 -17.48 1.75 -7.37
N LEU A 179 -18.42 2.47 -6.76
CA LEU A 179 -19.84 2.41 -7.13
C LEU A 179 -20.07 2.89 -8.57
N ASN A 180 -19.45 4.00 -8.97
CA ASN A 180 -19.54 4.50 -10.35
C ASN A 180 -19.00 3.48 -11.35
N ASP A 181 -17.90 2.80 -11.03
CA ASP A 181 -17.35 1.76 -11.90
C ASP A 181 -18.24 0.53 -11.98
N LEU A 182 -18.89 0.12 -10.88
CA LEU A 182 -19.73 -1.07 -10.86
C LEU A 182 -21.14 -0.85 -11.45
N LEU A 183 -21.63 0.38 -11.46
CA LEU A 183 -22.98 0.75 -11.90
C LEU A 183 -23.05 1.31 -13.34
N SER A 184 -21.91 1.68 -13.93
CA SER A 184 -21.80 2.04 -15.35
C SER A 184 -21.68 0.83 -16.28
#